data_AF-F8N7L3-F1
#
_entry.id   AF-F8N7L3-F1
#
_cell.length_a   1.000
_cell.length_b   1.000
_cell.length_c   1.000
_cell.angle_alpha   90.00
_cell.angle_beta   90.00
_cell.angle_gamma   90.00
#
_symmetry.space_group_name_H-M   'P 1'
#
loop_
_entity.id
_entity.type
_entity.pdbx_description
1 polymer ?
#
loop_
_entity_poly.entity_id
_entity_poly.type
_entity_poly.pdbx_seq_one_letter_code
_entity_poly.pdbx_strand_id
1 'polypeptide(L)'
;MEMKKSLRGVAVTEQIKQELLDNGRSHVVQFKDVKGGRYLAHFELKDDKVVIVPEAKYLEHRCPHCGGRIRVTSKGYFCEHYFDKNSDCKWHCNGILSHRFIMPHEIEAFLDGHPVILDGCFNTQGRIFSAVLAENGIYGMSLSSVVGKCPVCGEDVLVSPVAFNCCNHEKVGEPYHFCLWRHIRGHAVTLDELWELLTYGVTTKEVELLDEKGSLSKAYLRLSEDHKRIVPEYVN
;
A
#
# COMPACT_ATOMS: atom_id res chain seq x y z
N MET A 1 -19.94 -2.97 -42.77
CA MET A 1 -20.10 -2.15 -41.55
C MET A 1 -19.53 -0.77 -41.84
N GLU A 2 -20.37 0.26 -41.95
CA GLU A 2 -19.91 1.63 -42.25
C GLU A 2 -19.30 2.24 -40.97
N MET A 3 -17.98 2.13 -40.82
CA MET A 3 -17.26 2.70 -39.67
C MET A 3 -17.03 4.19 -39.88
N LYS A 4 -17.39 5.00 -38.87
CA LYS A 4 -17.08 6.43 -38.85
C LYS A 4 -15.57 6.63 -39.07
N LYS A 5 -15.20 7.60 -39.92
CA LYS A 5 -13.80 7.96 -40.19
C LYS A 5 -13.03 8.36 -38.92
N SER A 6 -13.72 8.95 -37.95
CA SER A 6 -13.16 9.28 -36.65
C SER A 6 -14.21 9.21 -35.54
N LEU A 7 -13.72 8.95 -34.33
CA LEU A 7 -14.51 8.80 -33.11
C LEU A 7 -13.75 9.48 -31.98
N ARG A 8 -14.38 10.44 -31.29
CA ARG A 8 -13.80 11.18 -30.14
C ARG A 8 -12.37 11.71 -30.38
N GLY A 9 -12.15 12.26 -31.58
CA GLY A 9 -10.88 12.87 -31.98
C GLY A 9 -9.80 11.89 -32.44
N VAL A 10 -10.10 10.59 -32.53
CA VAL A 10 -9.19 9.55 -33.03
C VAL A 10 -9.68 9.07 -34.40
N ALA A 11 -8.78 9.06 -35.39
CA ALA A 11 -9.06 8.51 -36.71
C ALA A 11 -9.08 6.97 -36.65
N VAL A 12 -10.06 6.35 -37.28
CA VAL A 12 -10.17 4.90 -37.35
C VAL A 12 -9.35 4.42 -38.55
N THR A 13 -8.07 4.14 -38.30
CA THR A 13 -7.09 3.74 -39.33
C THR A 13 -7.34 2.32 -39.84
N GLU A 14 -6.74 1.96 -40.99
CA GLU A 14 -6.78 0.57 -41.47
C GLU A 14 -6.17 -0.42 -40.48
N GLN A 15 -5.13 -0.01 -39.74
CA GLN A 15 -4.57 -0.82 -38.65
C GLN A 15 -5.62 -1.11 -37.57
N ILE A 16 -6.35 -0.09 -37.10
CA ILE A 16 -7.40 -0.27 -36.08
C ILE A 16 -8.53 -1.16 -36.61
N LYS A 17 -8.90 -1.01 -37.90
CA LYS A 17 -9.89 -1.89 -38.53
C LYS A 17 -9.43 -3.34 -38.54
N GLN A 18 -8.17 -3.59 -38.90
CA GLN A 18 -7.60 -4.92 -38.93
C GLN A 18 -7.55 -5.53 -37.52
N GLU A 19 -7.09 -4.78 -36.52
CA GLU A 19 -7.06 -5.24 -35.12
C GLU A 19 -8.45 -5.56 -34.58
N LEU A 20 -9.46 -4.76 -34.94
CA LEU A 20 -10.85 -5.02 -34.58
C LEU A 20 -11.41 -6.30 -35.22
N LEU A 21 -11.03 -6.59 -36.46
CA LEU A 21 -11.41 -7.83 -37.15
C LEU A 21 -10.70 -9.05 -36.55
N ASP A 22 -9.40 -8.91 -36.24
CA ASP A 22 -8.57 -10.02 -35.79
C ASP A 22 -8.80 -10.36 -34.32
N ASN A 23 -8.91 -9.34 -33.47
CA ASN A 23 -8.86 -9.49 -32.01
C ASN A 23 -10.14 -9.02 -31.31
N GLY A 24 -11.10 -8.45 -32.05
CA GLY A 24 -12.28 -7.80 -31.47
C GLY A 24 -11.97 -6.49 -30.71
N ARG A 25 -10.69 -6.10 -30.60
CA ARG A 25 -10.25 -4.87 -29.93
C ARG A 25 -9.00 -4.27 -30.58
N SER A 26 -8.87 -2.95 -30.50
CA SER A 26 -7.64 -2.25 -30.89
C SER A 26 -6.63 -2.18 -29.75
N HIS A 27 -5.41 -1.76 -30.09
CA HIS A 27 -4.47 -1.22 -29.11
C HIS A 27 -5.03 0.04 -28.43
N VAL A 28 -4.41 0.42 -27.30
CA VAL A 28 -4.79 1.61 -26.53
C VAL A 28 -4.32 2.88 -27.24
N VAL A 29 -5.22 3.84 -27.40
CA VAL A 29 -4.98 5.14 -28.02
C VAL A 29 -5.53 6.26 -27.13
N GLN A 30 -5.01 7.48 -27.32
CA GLN A 30 -5.44 8.64 -26.55
C GLN A 30 -6.63 9.35 -27.21
N PHE A 31 -7.77 9.33 -26.54
CA PHE A 31 -8.99 10.01 -26.96
C PHE A 31 -9.14 11.40 -26.34
N LYS A 32 -10.08 12.19 -26.88
CA LYS A 32 -10.52 13.45 -26.29
C LYS A 32 -12.00 13.38 -25.92
N ASP A 33 -12.33 13.79 -24.71
CA ASP A 33 -13.72 13.99 -24.28
C ASP A 33 -14.31 15.26 -24.90
N VAL A 34 -15.60 15.52 -24.61
CA VAL A 34 -16.32 16.68 -25.14
C VAL A 34 -15.81 18.03 -24.62
N LYS A 35 -15.07 18.03 -23.49
CA LYS A 35 -14.44 19.22 -22.90
C LYS A 35 -12.96 19.35 -23.30
N GLY A 36 -12.46 18.46 -24.16
CA GLY A 36 -11.06 18.43 -24.58
C GLY A 36 -10.11 17.69 -23.62
N GLY A 37 -10.64 17.11 -22.54
CA GLY A 37 -9.90 16.26 -21.61
C GLY A 37 -9.40 15.00 -22.32
N ARG A 38 -8.16 14.60 -22.06
CA ARG A 38 -7.53 13.43 -22.70
C ARG A 38 -7.67 12.20 -21.82
N TYR A 39 -7.95 11.05 -22.41
CA TYR A 39 -8.00 9.77 -21.71
C TYR A 39 -7.52 8.64 -22.61
N LEU A 40 -6.98 7.59 -22.02
CA LEU A 40 -6.57 6.38 -22.73
C LEU A 40 -7.77 5.43 -22.85
N ALA A 41 -7.95 4.83 -24.01
CA ALA A 41 -9.02 3.89 -24.30
C ALA A 41 -8.64 3.00 -25.49
N HIS A 42 -9.38 1.92 -25.71
CA HIS A 42 -9.32 1.16 -26.97
C HIS A 42 -10.69 1.12 -27.65
N PHE A 43 -10.69 0.82 -28.95
CA PHE A 43 -11.89 0.44 -29.66
C PHE A 43 -12.19 -1.04 -29.41
N GLU A 44 -13.46 -1.39 -29.20
CA GLU A 44 -13.90 -2.78 -29.00
C GLU A 44 -15.18 -3.04 -29.81
N LEU A 45 -15.31 -4.22 -30.41
CA LEU A 45 -16.53 -4.67 -31.07
C LEU A 45 -17.48 -5.28 -30.03
N LYS A 46 -18.64 -4.64 -29.82
CA LYS A 46 -19.76 -5.16 -29.01
C LYS A 46 -21.04 -5.08 -29.79
N ASP A 47 -21.75 -6.19 -29.93
CA ASP A 47 -23.03 -6.30 -30.67
C ASP A 47 -22.95 -5.66 -32.07
N ASP A 48 -21.92 -6.02 -32.84
CA ASP A 48 -21.60 -5.50 -34.18
C ASP A 48 -21.40 -3.97 -34.24
N LYS A 49 -21.10 -3.34 -33.10
CA LYS A 49 -20.80 -1.91 -32.99
C LYS A 49 -19.43 -1.68 -32.40
N VAL A 50 -18.69 -0.77 -33.00
CA VAL A 50 -17.43 -0.28 -32.46
C VAL A 50 -17.74 0.70 -31.32
N VAL A 51 -17.37 0.32 -30.11
CA VAL A 51 -17.48 1.16 -28.91
C VAL A 51 -16.08 1.59 -28.43
N ILE A 52 -16.02 2.69 -27.69
CA ILE A 52 -14.78 3.16 -27.05
C ILE A 52 -14.82 2.70 -25.59
N VAL A 53 -13.82 1.93 -25.18
CA VAL A 53 -13.71 1.39 -23.83
C VAL A 53 -12.52 2.06 -23.14
N PRO A 54 -12.76 2.92 -22.13
CA PRO A 54 -11.68 3.54 -21.36
C PRO A 54 -10.74 2.50 -20.74
N GLU A 55 -9.44 2.76 -20.85
CA GLU A 55 -8.44 1.91 -20.23
C GLU A 55 -8.45 2.16 -18.72
N ALA A 56 -8.73 1.11 -17.94
CA ALA A 56 -8.71 1.17 -16.50
C ALA A 56 -7.38 0.63 -15.98
N LYS A 57 -6.77 1.35 -15.04
CA LYS A 57 -5.60 0.85 -14.33
C LYS A 57 -6.05 -0.07 -13.20
N TYR A 58 -5.35 -1.18 -13.03
CA TYR A 58 -5.58 -2.13 -11.94
C TYR A 58 -4.28 -2.31 -11.14
N LEU A 59 -4.45 -2.72 -9.89
CA LEU A 59 -3.36 -3.30 -9.10
C LEU A 59 -3.01 -4.69 -9.64
N GLU A 60 -1.82 -5.18 -9.27
CA GLU A 60 -1.37 -6.54 -9.55
C GLU A 60 -2.21 -7.54 -8.75
N HIS A 61 -2.46 -7.24 -7.47
CA HIS A 61 -3.26 -8.09 -6.60
C HIS A 61 -4.76 -8.09 -6.93
N ARG A 62 -5.41 -9.17 -6.49
CA ARG A 62 -6.86 -9.35 -6.51
C ARG A 62 -7.47 -8.96 -5.17
N CYS A 63 -8.75 -8.62 -5.20
CA CYS A 63 -9.54 -8.29 -4.01
C CYS A 63 -9.53 -9.48 -3.05
N PRO A 64 -9.15 -9.27 -1.77
CA PRO A 64 -8.99 -10.37 -0.81
C PRO A 64 -10.33 -11.04 -0.42
N HIS A 65 -11.47 -10.38 -0.66
CA HIS A 65 -12.79 -10.92 -0.29
C HIS A 65 -13.51 -11.66 -1.41
N CYS A 66 -13.24 -11.34 -2.68
CA CYS A 66 -13.99 -11.91 -3.80
C CYS A 66 -13.15 -12.34 -5.00
N GLY A 67 -11.82 -12.13 -4.97
CA GLY A 67 -10.93 -12.46 -6.09
C GLY A 67 -11.07 -11.56 -7.33
N GLY A 68 -12.01 -10.60 -7.33
CA GLY A 68 -12.16 -9.60 -8.40
C GLY A 68 -10.94 -8.68 -8.51
N ARG A 69 -10.79 -8.01 -9.64
CA ARG A 69 -9.69 -7.05 -9.87
C ARG A 69 -9.85 -5.81 -8.99
N ILE A 70 -8.74 -5.19 -8.62
CA ILE A 70 -8.74 -3.93 -7.89
C ILE A 70 -8.44 -2.79 -8.85
N ARG A 71 -9.42 -1.91 -9.06
CA ARG A 71 -9.32 -0.70 -9.89
C ARG A 71 -8.59 0.41 -9.14
N VAL A 72 -7.61 1.01 -9.81
CA VAL A 72 -6.98 2.27 -9.38
C VAL A 72 -7.80 3.43 -9.94
N THR A 73 -8.28 4.29 -9.07
CA THR A 73 -9.13 5.45 -9.40
C THR A 73 -8.54 6.72 -8.80
N SER A 74 -9.07 7.88 -9.19
CA SER A 74 -8.72 9.16 -8.56
C SER A 74 -9.11 9.25 -7.08
N LYS A 75 -10.01 8.37 -6.61
CA LYS A 75 -10.45 8.32 -5.21
C LYS A 75 -9.68 7.29 -4.38
N GLY A 76 -8.87 6.43 -5.00
CA GLY A 76 -8.23 5.29 -4.35
C GLY A 76 -8.42 3.98 -5.10
N TYR A 77 -8.38 2.89 -4.34
CA TYR A 77 -8.36 1.51 -4.82
C TYR A 77 -9.67 0.83 -4.47
N PHE A 78 -10.36 0.30 -5.47
CA PHE A 78 -11.70 -0.26 -5.29
C PHE A 78 -11.78 -1.62 -5.95
N CYS A 79 -12.40 -2.59 -5.27
CA CYS A 79 -12.81 -3.82 -5.94
C CYS A 79 -13.67 -3.46 -7.17
N GLU A 80 -13.50 -4.15 -8.30
CA GLU A 80 -14.28 -3.88 -9.50
C GLU A 80 -15.79 -4.07 -9.30
N HIS A 81 -16.18 -4.90 -8.33
CA HIS A 81 -17.56 -5.12 -7.91
C HIS A 81 -18.08 -4.09 -6.89
N TYR A 82 -17.25 -3.18 -6.40
CA TYR A 82 -17.65 -2.16 -5.42
C TYR A 82 -18.86 -1.33 -5.90
N PHE A 83 -18.81 -0.94 -7.17
CA PHE A 83 -19.82 -0.08 -7.81
C PHE A 83 -21.06 -0.84 -8.29
N ASP A 84 -21.07 -2.17 -8.23
CA ASP A 84 -22.24 -2.96 -8.56
C ASP A 84 -23.21 -2.99 -7.38
N LYS A 85 -24.46 -2.59 -7.61
CA LYS A 85 -25.52 -2.59 -6.59
C LYS A 85 -25.93 -4.00 -6.17
N ASN A 86 -25.72 -4.98 -7.03
CA ASN A 86 -26.08 -6.39 -6.79
C ASN A 86 -24.93 -7.20 -6.18
N SER A 87 -23.76 -6.59 -5.97
CA SER A 87 -22.60 -7.23 -5.34
C SER A 87 -22.48 -6.87 -3.87
N ASP A 88 -22.27 -7.88 -3.04
CA ASP A 88 -21.98 -7.73 -1.61
C ASP A 88 -20.55 -7.27 -1.33
N CYS A 89 -19.62 -7.41 -2.29
CA CYS A 89 -18.24 -7.03 -2.09
C CYS A 89 -18.06 -5.50 -2.17
N LYS A 90 -17.82 -4.88 -1.01
CA LYS A 90 -17.57 -3.43 -0.85
C LYS A 90 -16.14 -3.09 -0.42
N TRP A 91 -15.19 -4.00 -0.67
CA TRP A 91 -13.79 -3.74 -0.37
C TRP A 91 -13.26 -2.53 -1.14
N HIS A 92 -12.60 -1.64 -0.40
CA HIS A 92 -11.93 -0.46 -0.95
C HIS A 92 -10.87 0.07 0.01
N CYS A 93 -9.98 0.89 -0.53
CA CYS A 93 -9.05 1.73 0.19
C CYS A 93 -9.09 3.12 -0.43
N ASN A 94 -9.46 4.14 0.33
CA ASN A 94 -9.37 5.50 -0.15
C ASN A 94 -7.90 5.86 -0.44
N GLY A 95 -7.69 6.64 -1.50
CA GLY A 95 -6.35 7.05 -1.94
C GLY A 95 -5.75 8.13 -1.06
N ILE A 96 -6.55 8.72 -0.16
CA ILE A 96 -6.09 9.65 0.86
C ILE A 96 -6.67 9.21 2.20
N LEU A 97 -5.81 8.94 3.18
CA LEU A 97 -6.17 8.65 4.57
C LEU A 97 -5.41 9.63 5.48
N SER A 98 -6.12 10.32 6.37
CA SER A 98 -5.55 11.31 7.30
C SER A 98 -4.56 12.29 6.62
N HIS A 99 -5.02 12.91 5.53
CA HIS A 99 -4.27 13.88 4.71
C HIS A 99 -3.01 13.34 4.02
N ARG A 100 -2.80 12.02 4.03
CA ARG A 100 -1.70 11.36 3.36
C ARG A 100 -2.20 10.56 2.16
N PHE A 101 -1.52 10.67 1.02
CA PHE A 101 -1.79 9.84 -0.16
C PHE A 101 -1.33 8.40 0.06
N ILE A 102 -2.11 7.40 -0.29
CA ILE A 102 -1.74 5.97 -0.22
C ILE A 102 -1.23 5.53 -1.60
N MET A 103 0.05 5.14 -1.67
CA MET A 103 0.71 4.75 -2.91
C MET A 103 0.35 3.31 -3.30
N PRO A 104 0.39 2.96 -4.62
CA PRO A 104 0.07 1.60 -5.06
C PRO A 104 0.90 0.55 -4.35
N HIS A 105 2.22 0.75 -4.23
CA HIS A 105 3.08 -0.24 -3.57
C HIS A 105 2.75 -0.45 -2.09
N GLU A 106 2.13 0.52 -1.39
CA GLU A 106 1.77 0.41 0.02
C GLU A 106 0.54 -0.46 0.23
N ILE A 107 -0.43 -0.34 -0.67
CA ILE A 107 -1.61 -1.22 -0.65
C ILE A 107 -1.27 -2.61 -1.16
N GLU A 108 -0.39 -2.73 -2.17
CA GLU A 108 0.11 -4.03 -2.64
C GLU A 108 0.85 -4.75 -1.51
N ALA A 109 1.75 -4.05 -0.80
CA ALA A 109 2.46 -4.62 0.35
C ALA A 109 1.51 -5.08 1.48
N PHE A 110 0.43 -4.32 1.75
CA PHE A 110 -0.62 -4.79 2.65
C PHE A 110 -1.30 -6.08 2.16
N LEU A 111 -1.63 -6.15 0.85
CA LEU A 111 -2.27 -7.33 0.25
C LEU A 111 -1.35 -8.56 0.21
N ASP A 112 -0.03 -8.35 0.16
CA ASP A 112 0.99 -9.38 0.32
C ASP A 112 1.09 -9.90 1.77
N GLY A 113 0.42 -9.27 2.73
CA GLY A 113 0.54 -9.58 4.16
C GLY A 113 1.75 -8.93 4.85
N HIS A 114 2.46 -8.04 4.14
CA HIS A 114 3.65 -7.34 4.59
C HIS A 114 3.42 -5.82 4.60
N PRO A 115 2.49 -5.29 5.41
CA PRO A 115 2.19 -3.87 5.42
C PRO A 115 3.43 -3.04 5.74
N VAL A 116 3.43 -1.80 5.26
CA VAL A 116 4.53 -0.84 5.51
C VAL A 116 4.08 0.28 6.44
N ILE A 117 5.04 0.91 7.10
CA ILE A 117 4.79 2.07 7.94
C ILE A 117 4.48 3.28 7.06
N LEU A 118 3.36 3.93 7.36
CA LEU A 118 2.86 5.14 6.72
C LEU A 118 3.18 6.36 7.58
N ASP A 119 4.31 7.00 7.28
CA ASP A 119 4.69 8.29 7.90
C ASP A 119 3.99 9.48 7.26
N GLY A 120 3.91 10.59 7.99
CA GLY A 120 3.36 11.85 7.50
C GLY A 120 1.83 11.90 7.50
N CYS A 121 1.17 11.06 8.29
CA CYS A 121 -0.27 11.20 8.54
C CYS A 121 -0.51 12.40 9.47
N PHE A 122 -1.60 13.14 9.26
CA PHE A 122 -1.98 14.28 10.09
C PHE A 122 -3.37 14.06 10.70
N ASN A 123 -3.48 14.25 12.01
CA ASN A 123 -4.78 14.23 12.67
C ASN A 123 -5.47 15.60 12.59
N THR A 124 -6.73 15.68 13.02
CA THR A 124 -7.53 16.93 13.00
C THR A 124 -6.96 18.04 13.88
N GLN A 125 -6.07 17.71 14.80
CA GLN A 125 -5.35 18.67 15.67
C GLN A 125 -4.02 19.13 15.05
N GLY A 126 -3.70 18.71 13.83
CA GLY A 126 -2.45 19.05 13.14
C GLY A 126 -1.22 18.29 13.63
N ARG A 127 -1.38 17.25 14.45
CA ARG A 127 -0.26 16.42 14.92
C ARG A 127 0.09 15.37 13.87
N ILE A 128 1.39 15.25 13.60
CA ILE A 128 1.95 14.20 12.75
C ILE A 128 1.98 12.89 13.53
N PHE A 129 1.56 11.81 12.88
CA PHE A 129 1.67 10.47 13.41
C PHE A 129 2.04 9.48 12.29
N SER A 130 2.43 8.28 12.72
CA SER A 130 2.72 7.15 11.85
C SER A 130 1.66 6.06 12.07
N ALA A 131 1.37 5.30 11.03
CA ALA A 131 0.37 4.26 11.07
C ALA A 131 0.72 3.12 10.11
N VAL A 132 -0.12 2.11 10.06
CA VAL A 132 -0.12 1.02 9.07
C VAL A 132 -1.53 0.90 8.49
N LEU A 133 -1.63 0.35 7.28
CA LEU A 133 -2.94 -0.01 6.72
C LEU A 133 -3.55 -1.15 7.53
N ALA A 134 -4.83 -1.01 7.87
CA ALA A 134 -5.61 -2.03 8.56
C ALA A 134 -7.04 -2.08 7.99
N GLU A 135 -7.62 -3.26 7.92
CA GLU A 135 -8.99 -3.41 7.43
C GLU A 135 -10.02 -2.94 8.48
N ASN A 136 -11.06 -2.21 8.06
CA ASN A 136 -12.17 -1.79 8.92
C ASN A 136 -13.52 -2.01 8.21
N GLY A 137 -14.41 -2.78 8.84
CA GLY A 137 -15.68 -3.21 8.27
C GLY A 137 -16.69 -2.09 7.97
N ILE A 138 -16.49 -0.86 8.47
CA ILE A 138 -17.42 0.26 8.21
C ILE A 138 -17.05 1.04 6.94
N TYR A 139 -15.76 1.17 6.58
CA TYR A 139 -15.32 2.07 5.49
C TYR A 139 -14.19 1.52 4.62
N GLY A 140 -14.00 0.20 4.55
CA GLY A 140 -12.81 -0.33 3.90
C GLY A 140 -11.55 0.09 4.66
N MET A 141 -10.38 -0.08 4.03
CA MET A 141 -9.08 0.12 4.65
C MET A 141 -8.97 1.44 5.43
N SER A 142 -8.34 1.37 6.60
CA SER A 142 -8.15 2.44 7.57
C SER A 142 -6.69 2.49 8.05
N LEU A 143 -6.40 3.43 8.95
CA LEU A 143 -5.09 3.55 9.58
C LEU A 143 -5.15 3.02 11.02
N SER A 144 -4.17 2.19 11.39
CA SER A 144 -3.93 1.74 12.76
C SER A 144 -2.52 2.14 13.19
N SER A 145 -2.34 2.53 14.45
CA SER A 145 -0.99 2.69 15.02
C SER A 145 -0.49 1.40 15.68
N VAL A 146 -1.33 0.39 15.86
CA VAL A 146 -0.94 -0.89 16.49
C VAL A 146 -0.15 -1.73 15.50
N VAL A 147 1.05 -2.16 15.89
CA VAL A 147 1.99 -2.91 15.05
C VAL A 147 2.49 -4.22 15.67
N GLY A 148 2.01 -4.56 16.87
CA GLY A 148 2.37 -5.82 17.54
C GLY A 148 1.99 -5.82 19.01
N LYS A 149 2.47 -6.84 19.73
CA LYS A 149 2.31 -6.97 21.18
C LYS A 149 3.65 -6.82 21.89
N CYS A 150 3.63 -6.16 23.03
CA CYS A 150 4.81 -5.87 23.83
C CYS A 150 5.32 -7.17 24.46
N PRO A 151 6.59 -7.57 24.27
CA PRO A 151 7.11 -8.81 24.83
C PRO A 151 7.25 -8.76 26.36
N VAL A 152 7.16 -7.56 26.95
CA VAL A 152 7.33 -7.34 28.39
C VAL A 152 6.00 -7.40 29.14
N CYS A 153 4.94 -6.79 28.62
CA CYS A 153 3.64 -6.70 29.31
C CYS A 153 2.43 -7.24 28.54
N GLY A 154 2.61 -7.68 27.28
CA GLY A 154 1.54 -8.24 26.44
C GLY A 154 0.59 -7.22 25.80
N GLU A 155 0.72 -5.93 26.15
CA GLU A 155 -0.12 -4.84 25.63
C GLU A 155 0.30 -4.41 24.21
N ASP A 156 -0.47 -3.53 23.57
CA ASP A 156 -0.18 -3.07 22.21
C ASP A 156 1.15 -2.33 22.10
N VAL A 157 1.88 -2.61 21.02
CA VAL A 157 3.00 -1.80 20.54
C VAL A 157 2.47 -0.86 19.46
N LEU A 158 2.73 0.42 19.64
CA LEU A 158 2.30 1.52 18.79
C LEU A 158 3.47 2.07 17.98
N VAL A 159 3.28 2.32 16.69
CA VAL A 159 4.25 3.04 15.87
C VAL A 159 4.09 4.56 16.02
N SER A 160 5.21 5.24 16.24
CA SER A 160 5.33 6.70 16.19
C SER A 160 6.32 7.10 15.10
N PRO A 161 6.49 8.40 14.79
CA PRO A 161 7.46 8.86 13.79
C PRO A 161 8.91 8.42 14.04
N VAL A 162 9.28 8.08 15.27
CA VAL A 162 10.68 7.77 15.64
C VAL A 162 10.87 6.41 16.30
N ALA A 163 9.83 5.83 16.89
CA ALA A 163 9.94 4.62 17.69
C ALA A 163 8.70 3.72 17.63
N PHE A 164 8.88 2.47 18.01
CA PHE A 164 7.82 1.55 18.41
C PHE A 164 7.71 1.56 19.93
N ASN A 165 6.54 1.89 20.46
CA ASN A 165 6.34 2.16 21.88
C ASN A 165 5.28 1.23 22.43
N CYS A 166 5.48 0.64 23.61
CA CYS A 166 4.35 0.04 24.31
C CYS A 166 3.30 1.13 24.60
N CYS A 167 2.01 0.84 24.45
CA CYS A 167 0.93 1.79 24.74
C CYS A 167 0.93 2.28 26.21
N ASN A 168 1.57 1.54 27.11
CA ASN A 168 1.73 1.86 28.53
C ASN A 168 3.10 2.47 28.89
N HIS A 169 3.95 2.83 27.92
CA HIS A 169 5.33 3.27 28.17
C HIS A 169 5.47 4.55 29.04
N GLU A 170 4.40 5.34 29.19
CA GLU A 170 4.38 6.57 29.99
C GLU A 170 3.86 6.38 31.43
N LYS A 171 3.49 5.16 31.84
CA LYS A 171 3.01 4.92 33.22
C LYS A 171 4.15 5.15 34.22
N VAL A 172 4.08 6.28 34.91
CA VAL A 172 5.01 6.71 35.95
C VAL A 172 5.13 5.62 37.03
N GLY A 173 6.35 5.15 37.30
CA GLY A 173 6.65 4.17 38.36
C GLY A 173 6.71 2.71 37.91
N GLU A 174 6.36 2.41 36.65
CA GLU A 174 6.51 1.07 36.07
C GLU A 174 7.89 0.90 35.40
N PRO A 175 8.62 -0.20 35.63
CA PRO A 175 9.97 -0.40 35.07
C PRO A 175 9.99 -0.69 33.55
N TYR A 176 8.81 -0.92 32.96
CA TYR A 176 8.62 -1.50 31.62
C TYR A 176 8.50 -0.44 30.50
N HIS A 177 9.49 0.45 30.43
CA HIS A 177 9.66 1.34 29.28
C HIS A 177 10.12 0.57 28.04
N PHE A 178 9.18 -0.03 27.30
CA PHE A 178 9.46 -0.62 25.98
C PHE A 178 9.34 0.46 24.91
N CYS A 179 10.47 0.86 24.34
CA CYS A 179 10.60 1.88 23.30
C CYS A 179 11.76 1.51 22.37
N LEU A 180 11.45 1.00 21.18
CA LEU A 180 12.45 0.61 20.19
C LEU A 180 12.55 1.69 19.11
N TRP A 181 13.75 2.24 18.91
CA TRP A 181 14.00 3.19 17.84
C TRP A 181 13.79 2.52 16.48
N ARG A 182 13.14 3.22 15.55
CA ARG A 182 12.84 2.71 14.21
C ARG A 182 14.03 2.73 13.26
N HIS A 183 15.07 3.49 13.60
CA HIS A 183 16.24 3.67 12.77
C HIS A 183 17.49 3.27 13.56
N ILE A 184 18.15 2.21 13.11
CA ILE A 184 19.35 1.66 13.73
C ILE A 184 20.49 1.82 12.74
N ARG A 185 21.41 2.74 13.03
CA ARG A 185 22.63 2.94 12.20
C ARG A 185 22.33 3.08 10.70
N GLY A 186 21.30 3.85 10.36
CA GLY A 186 20.86 4.08 8.98
C GLY A 186 19.87 3.05 8.42
N HIS A 187 19.69 1.89 9.08
CA HIS A 187 18.68 0.91 8.71
C HIS A 187 17.32 1.27 9.30
N ALA A 188 16.28 1.31 8.46
CA ALA A 188 14.90 1.49 8.91
C ALA A 188 14.29 0.12 9.21
N VAL A 189 13.98 -0.13 10.48
CA VAL A 189 13.41 -1.38 10.95
C VAL A 189 12.05 -1.59 10.32
N THR A 190 11.89 -2.69 9.58
CA THR A 190 10.63 -3.04 8.90
C THR A 190 9.61 -3.64 9.89
N LEU A 191 8.34 -3.77 9.48
CA LEU A 191 7.35 -4.44 10.33
C LEU A 191 7.59 -5.94 10.47
N ASP A 192 8.14 -6.60 9.44
CA ASP A 192 8.53 -8.01 9.53
C ASP A 192 9.68 -8.19 10.53
N GLU A 193 10.72 -7.35 10.46
CA GLU A 193 11.82 -7.34 11.41
C GLU A 193 11.34 -7.01 12.83
N LEU A 194 10.43 -6.04 12.97
CA LEU A 194 9.81 -5.76 14.26
C LEU A 194 9.06 -6.98 14.80
N TRP A 195 8.28 -7.67 13.97
CA TRP A 195 7.57 -8.88 14.38
C TRP A 195 8.54 -9.97 14.86
N GLU A 196 9.66 -10.18 14.15
CA GLU A 196 10.71 -11.11 14.57
C GLU A 196 11.34 -10.69 15.91
N LEU A 197 11.63 -9.39 16.08
CA LEU A 197 12.15 -8.86 17.35
C LEU A 197 11.15 -9.06 18.51
N LEU A 198 9.86 -8.81 18.29
CA LEU A 198 8.83 -9.00 19.32
C LEU A 198 8.59 -10.48 19.65
N THR A 199 8.84 -11.39 18.71
CA THR A 199 8.54 -12.82 18.85
C THR A 199 9.76 -13.63 19.33
N TYR A 200 10.92 -13.39 18.75
CA TYR A 200 12.15 -14.17 18.94
C TYR A 200 13.25 -13.38 19.64
N GLY A 201 13.11 -12.06 19.76
CA GLY A 201 14.15 -11.18 20.29
C GLY A 201 15.31 -10.91 19.33
N VAL A 202 15.31 -11.49 18.13
CA VAL A 202 16.36 -11.34 17.11
C VAL A 202 15.80 -11.55 15.72
N THR A 203 16.35 -10.87 14.72
CA THR A 203 15.98 -11.06 13.31
C THR A 203 16.54 -12.37 12.74
N THR A 204 15.86 -12.93 11.74
CA THR A 204 16.28 -14.17 11.06
C THR A 204 17.29 -13.93 9.94
N LYS A 205 17.35 -12.69 9.44
CA LYS A 205 18.26 -12.25 8.39
C LYS A 205 19.13 -11.09 8.87
N GLU A 206 20.33 -11.03 8.30
CA GLU A 206 21.21 -9.88 8.47
C GLU A 206 20.66 -8.66 7.73
N VAL A 207 20.91 -7.48 8.28
CA VAL A 207 20.64 -6.18 7.67
C VAL A 207 21.95 -5.43 7.45
N GLU A 208 21.94 -4.45 6.54
CA GLU A 208 23.09 -3.59 6.30
C GLU A 208 23.06 -2.36 7.22
N LEU A 209 24.13 -2.16 7.99
CA LEU A 209 24.27 -1.07 8.95
C LEU A 209 25.48 -0.19 8.61
N LEU A 210 25.31 1.12 8.78
CA LEU A 210 26.35 2.12 8.58
C LEU A 210 27.11 2.41 9.88
N ASP A 211 28.44 2.45 9.80
CA ASP A 211 29.27 3.00 10.87
C ASP A 211 29.35 4.53 10.87
N GLU A 212 29.98 5.11 11.88
CA GLU A 212 30.14 6.57 12.01
C GLU A 212 31.00 7.18 10.89
N LYS A 213 31.76 6.35 10.17
CA LYS A 213 32.59 6.72 9.02
C LYS A 213 31.88 6.45 7.69
N GLY A 214 30.67 5.90 7.69
CA GLY A 214 29.88 5.55 6.51
C GLY A 214 30.18 4.18 5.91
N SER A 215 30.96 3.32 6.57
CA SER A 215 31.23 1.96 6.10
C SER A 215 30.02 1.05 6.36
N LEU A 216 29.73 0.14 5.43
CA LEU A 216 28.66 -0.84 5.57
C LEU A 216 29.16 -2.12 6.25
N SER A 217 28.33 -2.67 7.12
CA SER A 217 28.55 -3.92 7.84
C SER A 217 27.24 -4.70 7.94
N LYS A 218 27.32 -6.03 7.93
CA LYS A 218 26.15 -6.90 8.12
C LYS A 218 26.03 -7.32 9.58
N ALA A 219 24.80 -7.29 10.10
CA ALA A 219 24.50 -7.74 11.46
C ALA A 219 23.05 -8.20 11.56
N TYR A 220 22.77 -9.05 12.53
CA TYR A 220 21.40 -9.28 12.98
C TYR A 220 20.96 -8.13 13.90
N LEU A 221 19.67 -7.82 13.90
CA LEU A 221 19.09 -6.92 14.89
C LEU A 221 18.59 -7.77 16.07
N ARG A 222 19.00 -7.42 17.30
CA ARG A 222 18.60 -8.12 18.52
C ARG A 222 18.05 -7.15 19.56
N LEU A 223 17.11 -7.59 20.39
CA LEU A 223 16.73 -6.86 21.59
C LEU A 223 17.84 -6.93 22.65
N SER A 224 18.15 -5.81 23.30
CA SER A 224 19.00 -5.80 24.48
C SER A 224 18.40 -6.66 25.60
N GLU A 225 19.20 -7.11 26.56
CA GLU A 225 18.75 -7.95 27.68
C GLU A 225 17.59 -7.33 28.49
N ASP A 226 17.59 -5.99 28.60
CA ASP A 226 16.51 -5.23 29.26
C ASP A 226 15.28 -4.97 28.37
N HIS A 227 15.32 -5.44 27.11
CA HIS A 227 14.31 -5.25 26.07
C HIS A 227 14.00 -3.78 25.73
N LYS A 228 14.93 -2.85 26.03
CA LYS A 228 14.71 -1.41 25.82
C LYS A 228 15.30 -0.86 24.53
N ARG A 229 16.15 -1.61 23.83
CA ARG A 229 16.85 -1.15 22.62
C ARG A 229 17.03 -2.28 21.63
N ILE A 230 17.19 -1.91 20.36
CA ILE A 230 17.71 -2.80 19.32
C ILE A 230 19.23 -2.59 19.27
N VAL A 231 19.98 -3.68 19.34
CA VAL A 231 21.44 -3.70 19.24
C VAL A 231 21.88 -4.55 18.04
N PRO A 232 22.92 -4.13 17.30
CA PRO A 232 23.52 -4.98 16.27
C PRO A 232 24.26 -6.17 16.88
N GLU A 233 24.03 -7.36 16.33
CA GLU A 233 24.83 -8.55 16.58
C GLU A 233 25.63 -8.89 15.32
N TYR A 234 26.92 -8.55 15.34
CA TYR A 234 27.84 -8.82 14.25
C TYR A 234 28.25 -10.30 14.25
N VAL A 235 28.19 -10.92 13.07
CA VAL A 235 28.76 -12.25 12.87
C VAL A 235 30.28 -12.09 12.76
N ASN A 236 31.02 -12.80 13.59
CA ASN A 236 32.49 -12.88 13.52
C ASN A 236 32.94 -13.75 12.33
#